data_AF-D1QWC7-F1
#
_entry.id   AF-D1QWC7-F1
#
_cell.length_a   1.000
_cell.length_b   1.000
_cell.length_c   1.000
_cell.angle_alpha   90.00
_cell.angle_beta   90.00
_cell.angle_gamma   90.00
#
_symmetry.space_group_name_H-M   'P 1'
#
loop_
_entity.id
_entity.type
_entity.pdbx_description
1 polymer ?
#
loop_
_entity_poly.entity_id
_entity_poly.type
_entity_poly.pdbx_seq_one_letter_code
_entity_poly.pdbx_strand_id
1 'polypeptide(L)'
;MDGSSIDFLGNFKGGDRRERIGIYAIYNAAVDGEKFLFFDYLTRKAYITYACFSDCRLEYTSLDFEHRYVVLRNIDGSLSGSKDTLDIGKKQEYVICGRKYLFIKAEIENIKY
;
A
#
# COMPACT_ATOMS: atom_id res chain seq x y z
N MET A 1 1.46 5.09 25.00
CA MET A 1 1.48 5.06 23.52
C MET A 1 0.05 4.79 23.09
N ASP A 2 -0.43 5.47 22.07
CA ASP A 2 -1.80 5.35 21.52
C ASP A 2 -2.04 4.04 20.76
N GLY A 3 -0.99 3.21 20.60
CA GLY A 3 -1.04 1.92 19.91
C GLY A 3 -0.64 2.00 18.43
N SER A 4 -0.42 3.21 17.90
CA SER A 4 0.03 3.42 16.52
C SER A 4 1.49 3.03 16.33
N SER A 5 1.86 2.54 15.14
CA SER A 5 3.22 2.08 14.82
C SER A 5 3.65 2.45 13.40
N ILE A 6 4.97 2.42 13.19
CA ILE A 6 5.57 2.45 11.86
C ILE A 6 6.48 1.24 11.77
N ASP A 7 6.14 0.32 10.87
CA ASP A 7 6.82 -0.97 10.74
C ASP A 7 7.49 -1.07 9.37
N PHE A 8 8.78 -1.43 9.38
CA PHE A 8 9.53 -1.66 8.15
C PHE A 8 9.19 -3.03 7.57
N LEU A 9 8.60 -3.04 6.38
CA LEU A 9 8.15 -4.25 5.70
C LEU A 9 9.24 -4.89 4.84
N GLY A 10 10.26 -4.12 4.46
CA GLY A 10 11.39 -4.58 3.67
C GLY A 10 11.75 -3.63 2.53
N ASN A 11 12.72 -4.08 1.72
CA ASN A 11 13.16 -3.38 0.52
C ASN A 11 12.71 -4.12 -0.74
N PHE A 12 12.10 -3.39 -1.67
CA PHE A 12 11.76 -3.96 -2.98
C PHE A 12 12.93 -3.81 -3.97
N LYS A 13 13.25 -4.91 -4.66
CA LYS A 13 14.24 -4.95 -5.75
C LYS A 13 13.50 -5.12 -7.08
N GLY A 14 13.29 -4.03 -7.80
CA GLY A 14 12.87 -4.11 -9.21
C GLY A 14 13.97 -4.76 -10.07
N GLY A 15 13.57 -5.42 -11.16
CA GLY A 15 14.38 -6.33 -11.99
C GLY A 15 15.78 -5.85 -12.39
N ASP A 16 16.01 -4.53 -12.44
CA ASP A 16 17.32 -3.92 -12.75
C ASP A 16 18.19 -3.57 -11.52
N ARG A 17 17.96 -4.24 -10.39
CA ARG A 17 18.88 -4.32 -9.22
C ARG A 17 19.40 -2.96 -8.71
N ARG A 18 18.69 -2.34 -7.76
CA ARG A 18 19.23 -1.97 -6.42
C ARG A 18 18.06 -1.99 -5.43
N GLU A 19 18.35 -2.25 -4.15
CA GLU A 19 17.43 -2.08 -3.03
C GLU A 19 17.07 -0.60 -2.84
N ARG A 20 16.27 -0.03 -3.76
CA ARG A 20 16.06 1.43 -3.82
C ARG A 20 14.86 1.90 -3.03
N ILE A 21 13.87 1.03 -2.81
CA ILE A 21 12.60 1.42 -2.20
C ILE A 21 12.44 0.75 -0.85
N GLY A 22 12.48 1.56 0.22
CA GLY A 22 12.07 1.14 1.56
C GLY A 22 10.56 1.18 1.67
N ILE A 23 9.96 0.11 2.17
CA ILE A 23 8.51 -0.01 2.32
C ILE A 23 8.17 -0.07 3.81
N TYR A 24 7.23 0.77 4.23
CA TYR A 24 6.80 0.88 5.61
C TYR A 24 5.27 0.82 5.69
N ALA A 25 4.76 0.09 6.68
CA ALA A 25 3.38 0.21 7.13
C ALA A 25 3.30 1.28 8.22
N ILE A 26 2.34 2.19 8.10
CA ILE A 26 2.03 3.21 9.10
C ILE A 26 0.66 2.83 9.67
N TYR A 27 0.65 2.14 10.80
CA TYR A 27 -0.56 1.70 11.49
C TYR A 27 -1.11 2.82 12.37
N ASN A 28 -2.39 3.10 12.24
CA ASN A 28 -3.13 4.04 13.08
C ASN A 28 -4.17 3.28 13.91
N ALA A 29 -3.94 3.19 15.21
CA ALA A 29 -4.80 2.47 16.14
C ALA A 29 -6.19 3.09 16.30
N ALA A 30 -6.36 4.40 16.02
CA ALA A 30 -7.66 5.06 16.14
C ALA A 30 -8.67 4.62 15.07
N VAL A 31 -8.17 4.20 13.91
CA VAL A 31 -8.99 3.75 12.77
C VAL A 31 -8.77 2.27 12.44
N ASP A 32 -7.90 1.59 13.19
CA ASP A 32 -7.48 0.21 12.98
C ASP A 32 -7.09 -0.07 11.52
N GLY A 33 -6.18 0.74 10.99
CA GLY A 33 -5.77 0.64 9.60
C GLY A 33 -4.39 1.20 9.31
N GLU A 34 -3.85 0.78 8.17
CA GLU A 34 -2.49 1.06 7.75
C GLU A 34 -2.46 1.90 6.46
N LYS A 35 -1.52 2.85 6.40
CA LYS A 35 -1.06 3.43 5.15
C LYS A 35 0.27 2.81 4.76
N PHE A 36 0.53 2.73 3.46
CA PHE A 36 1.81 2.25 2.96
C PHE A 36 2.66 3.41 2.48
N LEU A 37 3.86 3.52 3.05
CA LEU A 37 4.87 4.50 2.70
C LEU A 37 5.98 3.81 1.89
N PHE A 38 6.36 4.45 0.79
CA PHE A 38 7.42 4.02 -0.11
C PHE A 38 8.48 5.12 -0.18
N PHE A 39 9.69 4.79 0.23
CA PHE A 39 10.80 5.73 0.22
C PHE A 39 11.83 5.34 -0.84
N ASP A 40 11.98 6.17 -1.86
CA ASP A 40 13.04 6.01 -2.85
C ASP A 40 14.35 6.60 -2.31
N TYR A 41 15.26 5.71 -1.88
CA TYR A 41 16.58 6.07 -1.36
C TYR A 41 17.46 6.79 -2.39
N LEU A 42 17.23 6.61 -3.70
CA LEU A 42 18.02 7.24 -4.74
C LEU A 42 17.59 8.68 -4.99
N THR A 43 16.29 8.89 -5.20
CA THR A 43 15.76 10.24 -5.48
C THR A 43 15.42 11.02 -4.21
N ARG A 44 15.46 10.37 -3.04
CA ARG A 44 15.04 10.88 -1.73
C ARG A 44 13.59 11.36 -1.73
N LYS A 45 12.75 10.71 -2.53
CA LYS A 45 11.32 11.00 -2.60
C LYS A 45 10.54 9.98 -1.77
N ALA A 46 9.61 10.48 -0.99
CA ALA A 46 8.65 9.66 -0.26
C ALA A 46 7.30 9.67 -0.98
N TYR A 47 6.65 8.53 -0.99
CA TYR A 47 5.31 8.33 -1.52
C TYR A 47 4.44 7.63 -0.49
N ILE A 48 3.17 7.96 -0.41
CA ILE A 48 2.23 7.35 0.54
C ILE A 48 0.90 7.04 -0.15
N THR A 49 0.21 5.98 0.27
CA THR A 49 -1.15 5.72 -0.19
C THR A 49 -2.13 6.80 0.27
N TYR A 50 -3.07 7.16 -0.60
CA TYR A 50 -4.17 8.07 -0.24
C TYR A 50 -5.06 7.47 0.85
N ALA A 51 -5.53 6.25 0.63
CA ALA A 51 -6.40 5.51 1.52
C ALA A 51 -5.65 4.85 2.69
N CYS A 52 -6.39 4.60 3.78
CA CYS A 52 -6.01 3.70 4.86
C CYS A 52 -6.64 2.32 4.62
N PHE A 53 -5.92 1.26 4.95
CA PHE A 53 -6.32 -0.11 4.64
C PHE A 53 -6.38 -0.98 5.88
N SER A 54 -7.35 -1.88 5.93
CA SER A 54 -7.39 -3.00 6.88
C SER A 54 -7.62 -4.31 6.14
N ASP A 55 -7.14 -5.40 6.72
CA ASP A 55 -7.19 -6.75 6.14
C ASP A 55 -6.54 -6.88 4.75
N CYS A 56 -5.62 -5.97 4.43
CA CYS A 56 -4.91 -5.92 3.17
C CYS A 56 -3.43 -6.28 3.35
N ARG A 57 -2.88 -7.03 2.40
CA ARG A 57 -1.44 -7.25 2.26
C ARG A 57 -0.93 -6.58 0.98
N LEU A 58 0.20 -5.91 1.07
CA LEU A 58 0.78 -5.24 -0.08
C LEU A 58 1.38 -6.25 -1.08
N GLU A 59 1.10 -6.09 -2.37
CA GLU A 59 1.77 -6.82 -3.46
C GLU A 59 2.94 -5.98 -3.97
N TYR A 60 4.11 -6.09 -3.32
CA TYR A 60 5.24 -5.17 -3.52
C TYR A 60 5.73 -5.08 -4.98
N THR A 61 5.57 -6.15 -5.78
CA THR A 61 5.94 -6.18 -7.21
C THR A 61 5.07 -5.32 -8.12
N SER A 62 3.92 -4.87 -7.63
CA SER A 62 2.94 -4.08 -8.38
C SER A 62 3.15 -2.56 -8.26
N LEU A 63 4.13 -2.12 -7.48
CA LEU A 63 4.41 -0.71 -7.24
C LEU A 63 4.87 -0.03 -8.54
N ASP A 64 4.11 0.97 -8.97
CA ASP A 64 4.35 1.73 -10.19
C ASP A 64 4.44 3.22 -9.85
N PHE A 65 5.65 3.78 -9.87
CA PHE A 65 5.88 5.20 -9.59
C PHE A 65 5.53 6.11 -10.76
N GLU A 66 5.59 5.63 -12.00
CA GLU A 66 5.27 6.42 -13.19
C GLU A 66 3.77 6.72 -13.23
N HIS A 67 2.97 5.67 -13.01
CA HIS A 67 1.52 5.74 -12.99
C HIS A 67 0.94 5.97 -11.59
N ARG A 68 1.80 6.03 -10.56
CA ARG A 68 1.47 6.34 -9.16
C ARG A 68 0.40 5.44 -8.55
N TYR A 69 0.59 4.13 -8.64
CA TYR A 69 -0.30 3.19 -7.94
C TYR A 69 0.48 2.00 -7.36
N VAL A 70 -0.21 1.28 -6.49
CA VAL A 70 0.19 -0.02 -5.95
C VAL A 70 -1.04 -0.92 -5.81
N VAL A 71 -0.84 -2.23 -5.94
CA VAL A 71 -1.89 -3.22 -5.71
C VAL A 71 -1.74 -3.82 -4.31
N LEU A 72 -2.86 -3.95 -3.62
CA LEU A 72 -3.02 -4.68 -2.38
C LEU A 72 -3.87 -5.91 -2.64
N ARG A 73 -3.59 -6.97 -1.89
CA ARG A 73 -4.35 -8.21 -1.91
C ARG A 73 -5.08 -8.37 -0.58
N ASN A 74 -6.31 -8.85 -0.65
CA ASN A 74 -7.06 -9.20 0.56
C ASN A 74 -6.41 -10.39 1.30
N ILE A 75 -6.22 -10.27 2.63
CA ILE A 75 -5.70 -11.31 3.53
C ILE A 75 -6.72 -12.47 3.69
N ASP A 76 -8.01 -12.13 3.70
CA ASP A 76 -9.15 -13.00 3.98
C ASP A 76 -9.85 -13.55 2.72
N GLY A 77 -9.19 -13.41 1.56
CA GLY A 77 -9.74 -13.76 0.26
C GLY A 77 -10.11 -15.24 0.14
N SER A 78 -11.35 -15.60 0.50
CA SER A 78 -11.97 -16.84 0.07
C SER A 78 -11.90 -16.91 -1.45
N LEU A 79 -11.51 -18.07 -2.00
CA LEU A 79 -11.39 -18.33 -3.45
C LEU A 79 -12.67 -18.00 -4.27
N SER A 80 -13.79 -17.69 -3.61
CA SER A 80 -15.09 -17.30 -4.17
C SER A 80 -15.27 -15.79 -4.40
N GLY A 81 -14.31 -14.95 -4.01
CA GLY A 81 -14.31 -13.52 -4.39
C GLY A 81 -14.07 -13.35 -5.90
N SER A 82 -14.55 -12.27 -6.51
CA SER A 82 -14.25 -12.03 -7.92
C SER A 82 -12.74 -11.79 -8.07
N LYS A 83 -12.15 -12.32 -9.15
CA LYS A 83 -10.75 -12.07 -9.50
C LYS A 83 -10.51 -10.63 -9.98
N ASP A 84 -11.54 -9.78 -9.96
CA ASP A 84 -11.44 -8.42 -10.44
C ASP A 84 -10.68 -7.54 -9.44
N THR A 85 -10.05 -6.50 -9.99
CA THR A 85 -9.33 -5.49 -9.21
C THR A 85 -10.26 -4.30 -8.97
N LEU A 86 -10.45 -3.92 -7.71
CA LEU A 86 -11.14 -2.69 -7.36
C LEU A 86 -10.15 -1.51 -7.46
N ASP A 87 -10.36 -0.61 -8.42
CA ASP A 87 -9.62 0.65 -8.49
C ASP A 87 -10.32 1.71 -7.62
N ILE A 88 -9.62 2.18 -6.59
CA ILE A 88 -10.16 3.18 -5.66
C ILE A 88 -9.68 4.61 -5.97
N GLY A 89 -8.80 4.79 -6.96
CA GLY A 89 -8.22 6.08 -7.34
C GLY A 89 -7.60 6.83 -6.16
N LYS A 90 -7.80 8.16 -6.12
CA LYS A 90 -7.28 9.08 -5.08
C LYS A 90 -8.18 9.25 -3.86
N LYS A 91 -9.09 8.32 -3.59
CA LYS A 91 -9.98 8.46 -2.44
C LYS A 91 -9.18 8.38 -1.13
N GLN A 92 -9.30 9.40 -0.29
CA GLN A 92 -8.76 9.41 1.08
C GLN A 92 -9.73 8.72 2.07
N GLU A 93 -10.36 7.64 1.63
CA GLU A 93 -11.32 6.89 2.42
C GLU A 93 -10.61 5.74 3.16
N TYR A 94 -11.23 5.29 4.25
CA TYR A 94 -10.83 4.03 4.89
C TYR A 94 -11.38 2.87 4.07
N VAL A 95 -10.52 1.94 3.68
CA VAL A 95 -10.81 0.83 2.78
C VAL A 95 -10.54 -0.49 3.48
N ILE A 96 -11.60 -1.22 3.79
CA ILE A 96 -11.49 -2.61 4.25
C ILE A 96 -11.32 -3.48 3.00
N CYS A 97 -10.27 -4.31 2.97
CA CYS A 97 -10.15 -5.38 1.98
C CYS A 97 -11.26 -6.42 2.23
N GLY A 98 -12.48 -6.14 1.76
CA GLY A 98 -13.61 -7.06 1.88
C GLY A 98 -13.49 -8.25 0.93
N ARG A 99 -14.14 -9.37 1.25
CA ARG A 99 -14.09 -10.65 0.48
C ARG A 99 -14.57 -10.57 -0.97
N LYS A 100 -15.12 -9.43 -1.39
CA LYS A 100 -15.72 -9.24 -2.71
C LYS A 100 -14.67 -9.14 -3.82
N TYR A 101 -13.56 -8.43 -3.57
CA TYR A 101 -12.49 -8.21 -4.53
C TYR A 101 -11.19 -8.80 -4.00
N LEU A 102 -10.50 -9.57 -4.84
CA LEU A 102 -9.21 -10.17 -4.46
C LEU A 102 -8.08 -9.14 -4.41
N PHE A 103 -8.15 -8.14 -5.30
CA PHE A 103 -7.13 -7.10 -5.45
C PHE A 103 -7.75 -5.71 -5.36
N ILE A 104 -7.01 -4.79 -4.76
CA ILE A 104 -7.34 -3.37 -4.69
C ILE A 104 -6.18 -2.60 -5.29
N LYS A 105 -6.45 -1.75 -6.28
CA LYS A 105 -5.49 -0.83 -6.85
C LYS A 105 -5.66 0.53 -6.20
N ALA A 106 -4.62 0.97 -5.50
CA ALA A 106 -4.59 2.21 -4.75
C ALA A 106 -3.61 3.20 -5.36
N GLU A 107 -4.00 4.47 -5.48
CA GLU A 107 -3.07 5.51 -5.88
C GLU A 107 -2.15 5.93 -4.73
N ILE A 108 -0.93 6.34 -5.10
CA ILE A 108 0.07 6.90 -4.19
C ILE A 108 0.35 8.35 -4.53
N GLU A 109 0.71 9.14 -3.53
CA GLU A 109 1.10 10.53 -3.71
C GLU A 109 2.49 10.80 -3.19
N ASN A 110 3.19 11.72 -3.87
CA ASN A 110 4.47 12.19 -3.39
C ASN A 110 4.27 13.16 -2.23
N ILE A 111 4.93 12.89 -1.11
CA ILE A 111 4.97 13.80 0.03
C ILE A 111 5.87 14.98 -0.35
N LYS A 112 5.27 16.18 -0.35
CA LYS A 112 5.99 17.45 -0.56
C LYS A 112 6.25 18.10 0.80
N TYR A 113 7.47 18.59 0.98
CA TYR A 113 7.91 19.37 2.14
C TYR A 113 8.12 20.83 1.73
#